data_AF-A0A167DPM1-F1
#
_entry.id   AF-A0A167DPM1-F1
#
_cell.length_a   1.000
_cell.length_b   1.000
_cell.length_c   1.000
_cell.angle_alpha   90.00
_cell.angle_beta   90.00
_cell.angle_gamma   90.00
#
_symmetry.space_group_name_H-M   'P 1'
#
loop_
_entity.id
_entity.type
_entity.pdbx_description
1 polymer ?
#
loop_
_entity_poly.entity_id
_entity_poly.type
_entity_poly.pdbx_seq_one_letter_code
_entity_poly.pdbx_strand_id
1 'polypeptide(L)'
;MSTPYTGDANLEGLEQENDVQVFDIGMFEGGSEESGFHTKNNPKDPYQRSEVIQRTGHSVDIRCTLIDAVHGFLSEDSDFWASLLVFQFRFDPQKRARRILRATIELRFDVSDAQSSLPEVEAVSFDGNYSFLPSKQSETITKGGEGSLGVNYGAELNASAKWEKTVARETTDATTISGGKLVINNIPPNRIAKWTLLENKTLKTGVPASIRVAVRIKRRDDSAFTCIPRLECKADKWTSLETFFGGVPEDDPVYFKPDLKPTNKLMTYDTEDLGNVDLHKLSDVTFTTMILDAQK
;
A
#
# COMPACT_ATOMS: atom_id res chain seq x y z
N MET A 1 2.44 -26.51 60.46
CA MET A 1 3.67 -25.78 60.10
C MET A 1 3.47 -25.17 58.73
N SER A 2 3.61 -23.84 58.68
CA SER A 2 3.96 -22.97 57.55
C SER A 2 3.04 -22.86 56.31
N THR A 3 2.24 -21.80 56.32
CA THR A 3 1.92 -20.89 55.19
C THR A 3 3.22 -20.19 54.69
N PRO A 4 3.32 -19.51 53.50
CA PRO A 4 2.43 -18.38 53.15
C PRO A 4 2.24 -17.89 51.68
N TYR A 5 1.24 -16.98 51.55
CA TYR A 5 1.19 -15.71 50.79
C TYR A 5 1.11 -15.73 49.25
N THR A 6 -0.04 -15.41 48.62
CA THR A 6 -0.74 -14.12 48.34
C THR A 6 -0.25 -13.38 47.09
N GLY A 7 -1.21 -12.91 46.30
CA GLY A 7 -1.03 -11.85 45.31
C GLY A 7 -2.36 -11.54 44.63
N ASP A 8 -3.27 -10.90 45.36
CA ASP A 8 -4.43 -10.20 44.78
C ASP A 8 -3.93 -9.06 43.89
N ALA A 9 -4.54 -8.92 42.71
CA ALA A 9 -4.57 -7.65 41.98
C ALA A 9 -5.98 -7.46 41.41
N ASN A 10 -6.75 -6.69 42.18
CA ASN A 10 -8.00 -6.00 41.89
C ASN A 10 -8.47 -5.99 40.43
N LEU A 11 -9.62 -6.64 40.22
CA LEU A 11 -10.56 -6.41 39.12
C LEU A 11 -11.50 -5.27 39.53
N GLU A 12 -11.38 -4.09 38.93
CA GLU A 12 -12.50 -3.15 38.85
C GLU A 12 -12.49 -2.42 37.49
N GLY A 13 -13.64 -2.45 36.81
CA GLY A 13 -13.90 -1.70 35.57
C GLY A 13 -14.50 -2.51 34.42
N LEU A 14 -15.56 -3.29 34.67
CA LEU A 14 -16.37 -3.91 33.62
C LEU A 14 -17.50 -2.96 33.21
N GLU A 15 -17.46 -2.44 31.98
CA GLU A 15 -18.69 -2.10 31.25
C GLU A 15 -19.11 -3.33 30.45
N GLN A 16 -20.24 -3.93 30.83
CA GLN A 16 -20.86 -5.05 30.12
C GLN A 16 -21.70 -4.51 28.96
N GLU A 17 -21.33 -4.85 27.73
CA GLU A 17 -22.28 -5.06 26.64
C GLU A 17 -21.88 -6.32 25.85
N ASN A 18 -22.74 -7.35 25.97
CA ASN A 18 -22.88 -8.56 25.15
C ASN A 18 -21.68 -9.54 25.09
N ASP A 19 -21.83 -10.58 25.90
CA ASP A 19 -20.89 -11.68 26.19
C ASP A 19 -20.66 -12.63 24.99
N VAL A 20 -19.93 -12.16 23.99
CA VAL A 20 -19.01 -13.01 23.24
C VAL A 20 -17.61 -12.55 23.60
N GLN A 21 -16.94 -13.30 24.49
CA GLN A 21 -15.50 -13.17 24.66
C GLN A 21 -14.81 -13.59 23.36
N VAL A 22 -14.62 -12.64 22.45
CA VAL A 22 -13.75 -12.81 21.29
C VAL A 22 -12.31 -12.71 21.79
N PHE A 23 -11.74 -13.86 22.12
CA PHE A 23 -10.30 -13.98 22.28
C PHE A 23 -9.67 -13.90 20.88
N ASP A 24 -9.01 -12.80 20.58
CA ASP A 24 -8.15 -12.67 19.39
C ASP A 24 -6.91 -13.53 19.67
N ILE A 25 -6.99 -14.82 19.33
CA ILE A 25 -5.80 -15.66 19.18
C ILE A 25 -5.10 -15.10 17.94
N GLY A 26 -4.19 -14.15 18.14
CA GLY A 26 -3.20 -13.83 17.14
C GLY A 26 -2.50 -15.14 16.79
N MET A 27 -2.73 -15.64 15.57
CA MET A 27 -1.93 -16.73 15.03
C MET A 27 -0.52 -16.17 14.85
N PHE A 28 0.31 -16.31 15.88
CA PHE A 28 1.74 -16.10 15.78
C PHE A 28 2.32 -17.38 15.17
N GLU A 29 3.01 -17.25 14.03
CA GLU A 29 3.63 -18.37 13.35
C GLU A 29 4.72 -18.98 14.22
N GLY A 30 4.40 -20.12 14.84
CA GLY A 30 5.34 -21.18 15.17
C GLY A 30 5.26 -22.32 14.15
N GLY A 31 5.11 -22.00 12.86
CA GLY A 31 4.95 -22.97 11.77
C GLY A 31 6.19 -23.03 10.86
N SER A 32 6.55 -24.23 10.41
CA SER A 32 7.61 -24.49 9.43
C SER A 32 7.34 -23.83 8.07
N GLU A 33 8.34 -23.82 7.18
CA GLU A 33 8.38 -23.26 5.80
C GLU A 33 7.15 -23.57 4.88
N GLU A 34 6.19 -24.37 5.34
CA GLU A 34 4.93 -24.71 4.68
C GLU A 34 3.72 -23.84 5.07
N SER A 35 3.84 -22.81 5.93
CA SER A 35 2.71 -21.94 6.29
C SER A 35 2.28 -20.97 5.16
N GLY A 36 1.46 -21.50 4.25
CA GLY A 36 0.24 -20.94 3.61
C GLY A 36 0.03 -19.47 3.18
N PHE A 37 0.93 -18.50 3.38
CA PHE A 37 0.62 -17.08 3.13
C PHE A 37 1.25 -16.45 1.89
N HIS A 38 2.07 -17.19 1.14
CA HIS A 38 2.66 -16.76 -0.14
C HIS A 38 1.93 -17.40 -1.33
N THR A 39 1.68 -16.62 -2.37
CA THR A 39 1.04 -17.08 -3.60
C THR A 39 2.05 -17.86 -4.45
N LYS A 40 1.79 -19.16 -4.65
CA LYS A 40 2.62 -20.07 -5.43
C LYS A 40 2.18 -20.13 -6.89
N ASN A 41 3.13 -20.36 -7.78
CA ASN A 41 2.82 -20.67 -9.17
C ASN A 41 2.18 -22.07 -9.31
N ASN A 42 1.19 -22.20 -10.19
CA ASN A 42 0.69 -23.51 -10.60
C ASN A 42 1.75 -24.17 -11.51
N PRO A 43 2.34 -25.32 -11.15
CA PRO A 43 3.38 -25.95 -11.96
C PRO A 43 2.92 -26.32 -13.38
N LYS A 44 1.61 -26.49 -13.59
CA LYS A 44 1.02 -26.80 -14.90
C LYS A 44 0.74 -25.58 -15.76
N ASP A 45 0.62 -24.41 -15.13
CA ASP A 45 0.31 -23.14 -15.79
C ASP A 45 0.94 -21.98 -15.00
N PRO A 46 2.29 -21.83 -15.09
CA PRO A 46 3.03 -20.93 -14.22
C PRO A 46 3.07 -19.48 -14.74
N TYR A 47 2.61 -19.23 -15.97
CA TYR A 47 2.76 -17.96 -16.65
C TYR A 47 1.52 -17.07 -16.49
N GLN A 48 1.73 -15.75 -16.39
CA GLN A 48 0.69 -14.73 -16.37
C GLN A 48 -0.44 -15.01 -15.37
N ARG A 49 -0.09 -15.53 -14.18
CA ARG A 49 -1.07 -15.84 -13.15
C ARG A 49 -1.86 -14.57 -12.78
N SER A 50 -3.19 -14.72 -12.70
CA SER A 50 -4.08 -13.62 -12.35
C SER A 50 -3.89 -13.16 -10.91
N GLU A 51 -3.82 -14.09 -9.96
CA GLU A 51 -3.60 -13.75 -8.54
C GLU A 51 -2.11 -13.58 -8.28
N VAL A 52 -1.69 -12.35 -7.99
CA VAL A 52 -0.28 -11.96 -7.84
C VAL A 52 0.11 -11.97 -6.36
N ILE A 53 -0.70 -11.29 -5.53
CA ILE A 53 -0.59 -11.25 -4.07
C ILE A 53 -1.96 -11.54 -3.49
N GLN A 54 -2.04 -12.41 -2.50
CA GLN A 54 -3.18 -12.53 -1.60
C GLN A 54 -2.69 -12.58 -0.16
N ARG A 55 -3.09 -11.58 0.64
CA ARG A 55 -2.85 -11.52 2.09
C ARG A 55 -4.19 -11.37 2.79
N THR A 56 -4.58 -12.38 3.55
CA THR A 56 -5.87 -12.46 4.23
C THR A 56 -5.69 -12.95 5.65
N GLY A 57 -6.69 -12.74 6.51
CA GLY A 57 -6.70 -13.33 7.86
C GLY A 57 -6.13 -12.40 8.94
N HIS A 58 -6.12 -11.10 8.66
CA HIS A 58 -5.58 -10.10 9.57
C HIS A 58 -6.48 -8.85 9.61
N SER A 59 -5.93 -7.69 10.02
CA SER A 59 -6.71 -6.44 10.15
C SER A 59 -7.10 -5.80 8.81
N VAL A 60 -6.33 -6.06 7.75
CA VAL A 60 -6.59 -5.57 6.39
C VAL A 60 -6.28 -6.71 5.43
N ASP A 61 -7.24 -7.02 4.58
CA ASP A 61 -7.04 -7.96 3.49
C ASP A 61 -6.49 -7.19 2.29
N ILE A 62 -5.46 -7.74 1.66
CA ILE A 62 -4.80 -7.11 0.52
C ILE A 62 -4.71 -8.09 -0.62
N ARG A 63 -5.16 -7.65 -1.80
CA ARG A 63 -5.13 -8.45 -3.03
C ARG A 63 -4.46 -7.66 -4.15
N CYS A 64 -3.61 -8.32 -4.91
CA CYS A 64 -3.07 -7.83 -6.17
C CYS A 64 -3.44 -8.80 -7.28
N THR A 65 -4.11 -8.32 -8.31
CA THR A 65 -4.53 -9.11 -9.46
C THR A 65 -3.90 -8.54 -10.74
N LEU A 66 -3.31 -9.40 -11.58
CA LEU A 66 -2.92 -9.08 -12.94
C LEU A 66 -4.17 -9.06 -13.82
N ILE A 67 -4.60 -7.86 -14.20
CA ILE A 67 -5.80 -7.63 -15.01
C ILE A 67 -5.51 -7.89 -16.47
N ASP A 68 -4.46 -7.25 -16.99
CA ASP A 68 -4.07 -7.35 -18.39
C ASP A 68 -2.57 -7.62 -18.52
N ALA A 69 -2.23 -8.53 -19.44
CA ALA A 69 -0.88 -8.76 -19.93
C ALA A 69 -0.94 -8.80 -21.47
N VAL A 70 -0.27 -7.84 -22.10
CA VAL A 70 -0.25 -7.66 -23.54
C VAL A 70 1.19 -7.58 -23.98
N HIS A 71 1.57 -8.42 -24.95
CA HIS A 71 2.91 -8.47 -25.52
C HIS A 71 2.85 -8.04 -26.98
N GLY A 72 3.88 -7.32 -27.43
CA GLY A 72 3.92 -6.75 -28.77
C GLY A 72 5.20 -5.93 -28.99
N PHE A 73 5.15 -5.00 -29.93
CA PHE A 73 6.24 -4.10 -30.25
C PHE A 73 6.10 -2.77 -29.51
N LEU A 74 7.25 -2.12 -29.28
CA LEU A 74 7.24 -0.78 -28.70
C LEU A 74 6.68 0.24 -29.69
N SER A 75 6.96 0.08 -30.97
CA SER A 75 6.37 0.83 -32.09
C SER A 75 6.60 0.05 -33.39
N GLU A 76 5.82 0.32 -34.44
CA GLU A 76 5.89 -0.42 -35.72
C GLU A 76 7.31 -0.47 -36.31
N ASP A 77 8.09 0.61 -36.16
CA ASP A 77 9.44 0.74 -36.71
C ASP A 77 10.57 0.40 -35.69
N SER A 78 10.24 -0.12 -34.51
CA SER A 78 11.21 -0.33 -33.42
C SER A 78 11.69 -1.77 -33.33
N ASP A 79 13.01 -1.95 -33.23
CA ASP A 79 13.63 -3.26 -32.91
C ASP A 79 13.35 -3.73 -31.46
N PHE A 80 12.73 -2.89 -30.64
CA PHE A 80 12.35 -3.22 -29.28
C PHE A 80 10.92 -3.76 -29.19
N TRP A 81 10.79 -4.82 -28.43
CA TRP A 81 9.53 -5.35 -27.97
C TRP A 81 9.03 -4.60 -26.74
N ALA A 82 7.73 -4.70 -26.49
CA ALA A 82 7.09 -4.19 -25.31
C ALA A 82 6.18 -5.23 -24.65
N SER A 83 5.99 -5.08 -23.34
CA SER A 83 4.92 -5.73 -22.59
C SER A 83 4.17 -4.68 -21.79
N LEU A 84 2.86 -4.60 -21.96
CA LEU A 84 1.98 -3.76 -21.19
C LEU A 84 1.28 -4.62 -20.14
N LEU A 85 1.48 -4.27 -18.87
CA LEU A 85 0.96 -5.02 -17.73
C LEU A 85 0.10 -4.10 -16.87
N VAL A 86 -1.08 -4.57 -16.47
CA VAL A 86 -2.02 -3.82 -15.63
C VAL A 86 -2.33 -4.61 -14.37
N PHE A 87 -2.07 -4.00 -13.22
CA PHE A 87 -2.28 -4.60 -11.90
C PHE A 87 -3.35 -3.84 -11.13
N GLN A 88 -4.23 -4.57 -10.46
CA GLN A 88 -5.23 -4.02 -9.54
C GLN A 88 -4.86 -4.41 -8.12
N PHE A 89 -4.57 -3.41 -7.30
CA PHE A 89 -4.43 -3.56 -5.85
C PHE A 89 -5.75 -3.21 -5.18
N ARG A 90 -6.18 -4.02 -4.22
CA ARG A 90 -7.32 -3.76 -3.34
C ARG A 90 -6.88 -3.85 -1.88
N PHE A 91 -7.32 -2.88 -1.11
CA PHE A 91 -7.08 -2.77 0.32
C PHE A 91 -8.45 -2.80 1.01
N ASP A 92 -8.75 -3.91 1.67
CA ASP A 92 -10.05 -4.17 2.27
C ASP A 92 -9.90 -4.25 3.81
N PRO A 93 -10.07 -3.13 4.55
CA PRO A 93 -10.01 -3.14 6.01
C PRO A 93 -11.07 -4.06 6.61
N GLN A 94 -10.65 -5.03 7.42
CA GLN A 94 -11.56 -5.98 8.07
C GLN A 94 -12.06 -5.50 9.44
N LYS A 95 -11.37 -4.53 10.05
CA LYS A 95 -11.73 -3.95 11.36
C LYS A 95 -11.97 -2.44 11.25
N ARG A 96 -13.04 -1.94 11.88
CA ARG A 96 -13.53 -0.54 11.80
C ARG A 96 -12.48 0.55 12.06
N ALA A 97 -11.40 0.27 12.79
CA ALA A 97 -10.38 1.25 13.19
C ALA A 97 -9.01 1.08 12.49
N ARG A 98 -8.88 0.20 11.49
CA ARG A 98 -7.58 -0.15 10.89
C ARG A 98 -7.46 0.36 9.47
N ARG A 99 -7.33 1.68 9.32
CA ARG A 99 -7.00 2.32 8.04
C ARG A 99 -5.50 2.25 7.76
N ILE A 100 -5.14 2.08 6.49
CA ILE A 100 -3.75 2.16 6.03
C ILE A 100 -3.41 3.63 5.82
N LEU A 101 -2.37 4.13 6.49
CA LEU A 101 -1.86 5.49 6.36
C LEU A 101 -0.94 5.64 5.15
N ARG A 102 -0.19 4.58 4.85
CA ARG A 102 0.75 4.51 3.73
C ARG A 102 0.80 3.10 3.15
N ALA A 103 0.79 3.02 1.82
CA ALA A 103 1.12 1.80 1.09
C ALA A 103 2.25 2.09 0.10
N THR A 104 3.23 1.20 0.00
CA THR A 104 4.31 1.25 -0.99
C THR A 104 4.23 -0.03 -1.81
N ILE A 105 3.98 0.13 -3.11
CA ILE A 105 3.92 -0.94 -4.09
C ILE A 105 5.23 -0.90 -4.88
N GLU A 106 5.87 -2.04 -5.04
CA GLU A 106 7.08 -2.20 -5.83
C GLU A 106 6.95 -3.44 -6.73
N LEU A 107 7.14 -3.26 -8.03
CA LEU A 107 7.17 -4.33 -9.01
C LEU A 107 8.56 -4.37 -9.62
N ARG A 108 9.35 -5.38 -9.24
CA ARG A 108 10.69 -5.58 -9.78
C ARG A 108 10.63 -6.53 -10.98
N PHE A 109 11.24 -6.14 -12.08
CA PHE A 109 11.34 -6.94 -13.29
C PHE A 109 12.75 -7.50 -13.45
N ASP A 110 12.83 -8.79 -13.76
CA ASP A 110 14.10 -9.51 -13.93
C ASP A 110 13.98 -10.65 -14.93
N VAL A 111 15.10 -11.28 -15.27
CA VAL A 111 15.16 -12.48 -16.12
C VAL A 111 15.45 -13.71 -15.28
N SER A 112 14.89 -14.85 -15.67
CA SER A 112 15.23 -16.14 -15.07
C SER A 112 16.49 -16.76 -15.68
N ASP A 113 16.82 -16.40 -16.93
CA ASP A 113 18.02 -16.84 -17.65
C ASP A 113 19.03 -15.68 -17.73
N ALA A 114 20.27 -15.94 -17.29
CA ALA A 114 21.35 -14.96 -17.31
C ALA A 114 21.79 -14.56 -18.72
N GLN A 115 21.42 -15.31 -19.76
CA GLN A 115 21.69 -14.98 -21.16
C GLN A 115 20.64 -14.04 -21.78
N SER A 116 19.47 -13.89 -21.14
CA SER A 116 18.40 -13.01 -21.63
C SER A 116 18.73 -11.54 -21.37
N SER A 117 18.26 -10.66 -22.26
CA SER A 117 18.38 -9.22 -22.04
C SER A 117 17.51 -8.76 -20.87
N LEU A 118 18.06 -7.87 -20.05
CA LEU A 118 17.31 -7.31 -18.93
C LEU A 118 16.11 -6.48 -19.42
N PRO A 119 14.90 -6.71 -18.88
CA PRO A 119 13.75 -5.87 -19.16
C PRO A 119 13.96 -4.46 -18.58
N GLU A 120 13.43 -3.45 -19.26
CA GLU A 120 13.43 -2.06 -18.80
C GLU A 120 12.00 -1.61 -18.49
N VAL A 121 11.79 -1.05 -17.29
CA VAL A 121 10.58 -0.28 -16.98
C VAL A 121 10.67 1.05 -17.71
N GLU A 122 9.99 1.15 -18.85
CA GLU A 122 10.07 2.31 -19.73
C GLU A 122 9.08 3.39 -19.25
N ALA A 123 7.84 3.01 -18.92
CA ALA A 123 6.81 3.92 -18.43
C ALA A 123 5.93 3.27 -17.34
N VAL A 124 5.40 4.11 -16.47
CA VAL A 124 4.47 3.75 -15.40
C VAL A 124 3.29 4.71 -15.38
N SER A 125 2.10 4.22 -15.05
CA SER A 125 0.98 5.09 -14.67
C SER A 125 1.31 5.89 -13.42
N PHE A 126 0.64 7.03 -13.23
CA PHE A 126 0.91 7.91 -12.08
C PHE A 126 2.38 8.31 -11.94
N ASP A 127 3.13 8.41 -13.05
CA ASP A 127 4.51 8.94 -13.02
C ASP A 127 4.49 10.39 -12.53
N GLY A 128 5.21 10.66 -11.43
CA GLY A 128 5.15 11.93 -10.70
C GLY A 128 4.24 11.89 -9.47
N ASN A 129 3.69 13.04 -9.08
CA ASN A 129 2.93 13.21 -7.84
C ASN A 129 1.49 13.66 -8.12
N TYR A 130 0.52 12.88 -7.66
CA TYR A 130 -0.90 13.11 -7.83
C TYR A 130 -1.54 13.36 -6.47
N SER A 131 -2.42 14.35 -6.38
CA SER A 131 -3.16 14.68 -5.15
C SER A 131 -4.66 14.50 -5.37
N PHE A 132 -5.31 13.87 -4.40
CA PHE A 132 -6.73 13.51 -4.41
C PHE A 132 -7.38 13.98 -3.12
N LEU A 133 -8.66 14.37 -3.18
CA LEU A 133 -9.44 14.80 -2.03
C LEU A 133 -8.73 15.87 -1.17
N PRO A 134 -8.34 17.04 -1.73
CA PRO A 134 -7.74 18.09 -0.94
C PRO A 134 -8.73 18.62 0.09
N SER A 135 -8.29 18.74 1.34
CA SER A 135 -9.06 19.32 2.43
C SER A 135 -8.34 20.55 2.99
N LYS A 136 -9.09 21.63 3.20
CA LYS A 136 -8.63 22.80 3.92
C LYS A 136 -9.04 22.67 5.38
N GLN A 137 -8.07 22.63 6.29
CA GLN A 137 -8.34 22.72 7.72
C GLN A 137 -7.83 24.05 8.26
N SER A 138 -8.72 24.80 8.93
CA SER A 138 -8.32 25.90 9.81
C SER A 138 -7.98 25.31 11.17
N GLU A 139 -6.69 25.18 11.48
CA GLU A 139 -6.24 24.76 12.80
C GLU A 139 -6.08 25.98 13.70
N THR A 140 -6.80 25.96 14.83
CA THR A 140 -6.62 26.91 15.92
C THR A 140 -5.73 26.26 16.97
N ILE A 141 -4.42 26.51 16.90
CA ILE A 141 -3.49 26.00 17.91
C ILE A 141 -3.47 26.98 19.08
N THR A 142 -4.01 26.57 20.23
CA THR A 142 -3.89 27.30 21.50
C THR A 142 -2.71 26.76 22.27
N LYS A 143 -1.59 27.50 22.31
CA LYS A 143 -0.49 27.23 23.26
C LYS A 143 -0.69 28.11 24.49
N GLY A 144 -0.87 27.48 25.65
CA GLY A 144 -0.86 28.13 26.96
C GLY A 144 0.32 27.63 27.80
N GLY A 145 1.01 28.53 28.48
CA GLY A 145 2.04 28.21 29.48
C GLY A 145 1.67 28.84 30.82
N GLU A 146 1.72 28.06 31.90
CA GLU A 146 1.61 28.58 33.27
C GLU A 146 3.00 28.95 33.79
N GLY A 147 3.22 30.22 34.07
CA GLY A 147 4.39 30.71 34.79
C GLY A 147 3.97 31.21 36.16
N SER A 148 4.32 30.50 37.24
CA SER A 148 4.21 31.02 38.60
C SER A 148 5.47 31.84 38.93
N LEU A 149 5.35 33.16 38.87
CA LEU A 149 6.35 34.07 39.44
C LEU A 149 6.16 34.08 40.96
N GLY A 150 6.93 33.25 41.67
CA GLY A 150 7.05 33.33 43.12
C GLY A 150 7.83 34.59 43.52
N VAL A 151 7.13 35.64 43.94
CA VAL A 151 7.72 36.83 44.55
C VAL A 151 7.26 36.89 46.00
N ASN A 152 8.11 36.44 46.93
CA ASN A 152 7.95 36.79 48.33
C ASN A 152 8.29 38.27 48.47
N TYR A 153 7.30 39.11 48.75
CA TYR A 153 7.29 40.19 49.76
C TYR A 153 6.08 41.11 49.52
N GLY A 154 5.08 41.01 50.41
CA GLY A 154 4.15 42.08 50.77
C GLY A 154 3.11 42.52 49.73
N ALA A 155 1.89 41.96 49.88
CA ALA A 155 0.58 42.32 49.32
C ALA A 155 0.03 41.25 48.34
N GLU A 156 -1.08 40.62 48.75
CA GLU A 156 -1.84 39.64 47.99
C GLU A 156 -2.39 40.25 46.69
N LEU A 157 -1.80 39.90 45.57
CA LEU A 157 -2.40 40.01 44.23
C LEU A 157 -1.96 38.79 43.42
N ASN A 158 -2.69 37.67 43.61
CA ASN A 158 -2.58 36.48 42.77
C ASN A 158 -3.14 36.78 41.38
N ALA A 159 -2.32 37.37 40.50
CA ALA A 159 -2.65 37.52 39.09
C ALA A 159 -1.90 36.46 38.27
N SER A 160 -2.53 35.31 38.05
CA SER A 160 -2.06 34.31 37.08
C SER A 160 -2.38 34.82 35.66
N ALA A 161 -1.40 35.45 35.01
CA ALA A 161 -1.53 35.87 33.62
C ALA A 161 -1.36 34.66 32.69
N LYS A 162 -2.48 34.06 32.28
CA LYS A 162 -2.51 32.99 31.28
C LYS A 162 -2.34 33.61 29.89
N TRP A 163 -1.17 33.47 29.28
CA TRP A 163 -0.93 33.89 27.90
C TRP A 163 -1.38 32.80 26.95
N GLU A 164 -2.47 33.02 26.22
CA GLU A 164 -2.93 32.15 25.14
C GLU A 164 -2.54 32.78 23.80
N LYS A 165 -1.65 32.11 23.04
CA LYS A 165 -1.36 32.48 21.65
C LYS A 165 -2.18 31.59 20.73
N THR A 166 -3.19 32.17 20.10
CA THR A 166 -4.01 31.55 19.06
C THR A 166 -3.34 31.74 17.71
N VAL A 167 -2.85 30.67 17.09
CA VAL A 167 -2.37 30.69 15.70
C VAL A 167 -3.41 30.00 14.82
N ALA A 168 -4.02 30.76 13.92
CA ALA A 168 -4.83 30.21 12.83
C ALA A 168 -3.89 29.79 11.69
N ARG A 169 -3.81 28.48 11.42
CA ARG A 169 -3.03 27.90 10.32
C ARG A 169 -3.98 27.25 9.33
N GLU A 170 -3.92 27.64 8.05
CA GLU A 170 -4.59 26.92 6.97
C GLU A 170 -3.62 25.84 6.48
N THR A 171 -3.91 24.57 6.77
CA THR A 171 -3.15 23.43 6.24
C THR A 171 -3.99 22.78 5.15
N THR A 172 -3.40 22.60 3.96
CA THR A 172 -3.97 21.78 2.88
C THR A 172 -3.34 20.40 2.92
N ASP A 173 -4.11 19.41 3.37
CA ASP A 173 -3.76 17.99 3.28
C ASP A 173 -4.54 17.34 2.13
N ALA A 174 -3.94 16.33 1.50
CA ALA A 174 -4.55 15.55 0.43
C ALA A 174 -4.06 14.10 0.51
N THR A 175 -4.84 13.17 -0.04
CA THR A 175 -4.34 11.82 -0.34
C THR A 175 -3.40 11.95 -1.52
N THR A 176 -2.21 11.35 -1.46
CA THR A 176 -1.23 11.44 -2.55
C THR A 176 -0.87 10.07 -3.10
N ILE A 177 -0.63 10.02 -4.41
CA ILE A 177 -0.07 8.86 -5.12
C ILE A 177 1.15 9.36 -5.87
N SER A 178 2.30 8.79 -5.56
CA SER A 178 3.58 9.12 -6.19
C SER A 178 4.12 7.89 -6.91
N GLY A 179 4.18 7.93 -8.23
CA GLY A 179 4.71 6.86 -9.07
C GLY A 179 6.06 7.22 -9.67
N GLY A 180 6.83 6.19 -10.01
CA GLY A 180 8.10 6.36 -10.70
C GLY A 180 8.80 5.03 -11.00
N LYS A 181 10.00 5.15 -11.55
CA LYS A 181 10.85 4.02 -11.97
C LYS A 181 12.24 4.13 -11.36
N LEU A 182 12.80 3.00 -10.94
CA LEU A 182 14.08 2.94 -10.24
C LEU A 182 15.02 1.91 -10.88
N VAL A 183 16.32 2.19 -10.77
CA VAL A 183 17.42 1.27 -11.06
C VAL A 183 17.70 0.37 -9.86
N ILE A 184 18.23 -0.83 -10.11
CA ILE A 184 18.68 -1.74 -9.06
C ILE A 184 20.17 -1.51 -8.83
N ASN A 185 20.58 -1.35 -7.57
CA ASN A 185 21.98 -1.13 -7.18
C ASN A 185 22.65 0.06 -7.90
N ASN A 186 21.88 1.09 -8.25
CA ASN A 186 22.33 2.24 -9.03
C ASN A 186 22.84 1.90 -10.45
N ILE A 187 22.41 0.77 -11.02
CA ILE A 187 22.83 0.30 -12.35
C ILE A 187 21.63 0.32 -13.31
N PRO A 188 21.69 1.09 -14.42
CA PRO A 188 20.69 1.05 -15.48
C PRO A 188 20.56 -0.34 -16.13
N PRO A 189 19.40 -0.70 -16.71
CA PRO A 189 18.21 0.15 -16.91
C PRO A 189 17.33 0.25 -15.65
N ASN A 190 16.25 1.05 -15.73
CA ASN A 190 15.20 1.02 -14.70
C ASN A 190 14.55 -0.37 -14.71
N ARG A 191 14.49 -1.03 -13.57
CA ARG A 191 13.93 -2.39 -13.44
C ARG A 191 12.85 -2.49 -12.37
N ILE A 192 12.55 -1.38 -11.70
CA ILE A 192 11.54 -1.32 -10.65
C ILE A 192 10.51 -0.27 -11.05
N ALA A 193 9.24 -0.66 -11.05
CA ALA A 193 8.12 0.28 -11.02
C ALA A 193 7.65 0.43 -9.57
N LYS A 194 7.47 1.66 -9.10
CA LYS A 194 7.16 1.95 -7.70
C LYS A 194 6.05 2.97 -7.56
N TRP A 195 5.12 2.69 -6.66
CA TRP A 195 4.08 3.65 -6.23
C TRP A 195 4.06 3.79 -4.72
N THR A 196 3.92 5.02 -4.25
CA THR A 196 3.70 5.32 -2.83
C THR A 196 2.38 6.05 -2.68
N LEU A 197 1.48 5.47 -1.87
CA LEU A 197 0.19 6.03 -1.53
C LEU A 197 0.25 6.57 -0.10
N LEU A 198 -0.18 7.81 0.11
CA LEU A 198 -0.27 8.42 1.44
C LEU A 198 -1.69 8.92 1.68
N GLU A 199 -2.23 8.68 2.87
CA GLU A 199 -3.54 9.19 3.25
C GLU A 199 -3.57 10.73 3.36
N ASN A 200 -4.77 11.29 3.23
CA ASN A 200 -5.06 12.62 3.71
C ASN A 200 -5.03 12.63 5.26
N LYS A 201 -4.06 13.33 5.86
CA LYS A 201 -3.88 13.41 7.33
C LYS A 201 -5.00 14.14 8.06
N THR A 202 -5.64 15.09 7.40
CA THR A 202 -6.80 15.83 7.93
C THR A 202 -8.03 14.92 7.93
N LEU A 203 -8.38 14.35 6.77
CA LEU A 203 -9.60 13.54 6.62
C LEU A 203 -9.48 12.15 7.26
N LYS A 204 -8.26 11.63 7.43
CA LYS A 204 -7.98 10.31 8.03
C LYS A 204 -8.82 9.19 7.39
N THR A 205 -8.99 9.27 6.07
CA THR A 205 -9.77 8.29 5.30
C THR A 205 -8.97 7.03 4.99
N GLY A 206 -7.67 7.03 5.27
CA GLY A 206 -6.73 6.02 4.76
C GLY A 206 -6.39 6.24 3.29
N VAL A 207 -5.52 5.36 2.78
CA VAL A 207 -5.27 5.23 1.33
C VAL A 207 -6.53 4.75 0.60
N PRO A 208 -6.63 4.98 -0.73
CA PRO A 208 -7.72 4.45 -1.55
C PRO A 208 -7.98 2.95 -1.31
N ALA A 209 -9.24 2.54 -1.38
CA ALA A 209 -9.64 1.12 -1.27
C ALA A 209 -9.13 0.29 -2.46
N SER A 210 -8.95 0.91 -3.62
CA SER A 210 -8.49 0.25 -4.84
C SER A 210 -7.60 1.19 -5.64
N ILE A 211 -6.48 0.68 -6.16
CA ILE A 211 -5.66 1.38 -7.17
C ILE A 211 -5.33 0.42 -8.31
N ARG A 212 -5.59 0.87 -9.54
CA ARG A 212 -5.17 0.19 -10.76
C ARG A 212 -3.98 0.92 -11.35
N VAL A 213 -2.89 0.21 -11.57
CA VAL A 213 -1.66 0.75 -12.12
C VAL A 213 -1.26 -0.01 -13.37
N ALA A 214 -0.68 0.71 -14.33
CA ALA A 214 -0.16 0.16 -15.56
C ALA A 214 1.35 0.38 -15.64
N VAL A 215 2.06 -0.58 -16.21
CA VAL A 215 3.50 -0.51 -16.47
C VAL A 215 3.79 -1.01 -17.87
N ARG A 216 4.65 -0.30 -18.59
CA ARG A 216 5.17 -0.71 -19.89
C ARG A 216 6.63 -1.11 -19.74
N ILE A 217 6.91 -2.34 -20.16
CA ILE A 217 8.22 -2.96 -20.11
C ILE A 217 8.79 -2.99 -21.52
N LYS A 218 9.93 -2.33 -21.74
CA LYS A 218 10.71 -2.41 -22.97
C LYS A 218 11.65 -3.61 -22.90
N ARG A 219 11.74 -4.39 -23.98
CA ARG A 219 12.54 -5.62 -24.08
C ARG A 219 13.35 -5.61 -25.37
N ARG A 220 14.55 -6.22 -25.35
CA ARG A 220 15.38 -6.39 -26.56
C ARG A 220 15.18 -7.72 -27.26
N ASP A 221 14.61 -8.69 -26.55
CA ASP A 221 14.32 -10.01 -27.06
C ASP A 221 12.96 -10.49 -26.54
N ASP A 222 12.55 -11.65 -27.05
CA ASP A 222 11.28 -12.28 -26.70
C ASP A 222 11.38 -13.32 -25.59
N SER A 223 12.44 -13.26 -24.78
CA SER A 223 12.63 -14.17 -23.66
C SER A 223 11.57 -13.95 -22.59
N ALA A 224 11.25 -15.04 -21.88
CA ALA A 224 10.46 -14.96 -20.68
C ALA A 224 11.16 -14.11 -19.61
N PHE A 225 10.37 -13.36 -18.85
CA PHE A 225 10.85 -12.50 -17.77
C PHE A 225 9.94 -12.65 -16.55
N THR A 226 10.35 -12.06 -15.44
CA THR A 226 9.68 -12.17 -14.15
C THR A 226 9.24 -10.81 -13.63
N CYS A 227 8.17 -10.81 -12.83
CA CYS A 227 7.85 -9.72 -11.92
C CYS A 227 7.87 -10.27 -10.48
N ILE A 228 8.64 -9.61 -9.61
CA ILE A 228 8.72 -9.89 -8.19
C ILE A 228 7.95 -8.76 -7.48
N PRO A 229 6.71 -9.01 -7.05
CA PRO A 229 5.90 -7.99 -6.42
C PRO A 229 6.28 -7.85 -4.94
N ARG A 230 6.39 -6.62 -4.45
CA ARG A 230 6.59 -6.30 -3.03
C ARG A 230 5.59 -5.23 -2.62
N LEU A 231 4.98 -5.45 -1.46
CA LEU A 231 4.00 -4.54 -0.89
C LEU A 231 4.34 -4.27 0.58
N GLU A 232 4.41 -2.99 0.93
CA GLU A 232 4.62 -2.54 2.30
C GLU A 232 3.46 -1.62 2.71
N CYS A 233 2.81 -1.91 3.83
CA CYS A 233 1.73 -1.08 4.38
C CYS A 233 2.07 -0.59 5.78
N LYS A 234 1.58 0.60 6.15
CA LYS A 234 1.66 1.15 7.51
C LYS A 234 0.26 1.59 7.96
N ALA A 235 -0.18 1.09 9.11
CA ALA A 235 -1.45 1.47 9.77
C ALA A 235 -1.21 2.37 11.00
N ASP A 236 -2.30 2.92 11.57
CA ASP A 236 -2.24 3.83 12.74
C ASP A 236 -1.72 3.16 14.04
N LYS A 237 -1.23 4.00 14.96
CA LYS A 237 -0.32 3.80 16.12
C LYS A 237 -0.72 2.79 17.21
N TRP A 238 -1.08 1.57 16.86
CA TRP A 238 -0.98 0.45 17.81
C TRP A 238 -0.33 -0.81 17.24
N THR A 239 0.01 -0.81 15.95
CA THR A 239 0.66 -1.96 15.34
C THR A 239 1.41 -1.48 14.12
N SER A 240 2.74 -1.56 14.17
CA SER A 240 3.51 -1.53 12.92
C SER A 240 3.03 -2.72 12.10
N LEU A 241 2.49 -2.48 10.90
CA LEU A 241 2.29 -3.53 9.92
C LEU A 241 3.63 -4.02 9.33
N GLU A 242 4.78 -3.46 9.77
CA GLU A 242 6.09 -4.04 9.45
C GLU A 242 6.20 -5.48 9.97
N THR A 243 5.53 -5.81 11.09
CA THR A 243 5.47 -7.18 11.63
C THR A 243 4.56 -8.12 10.84
N PHE A 244 3.83 -7.62 9.85
CA PHE A 244 2.92 -8.41 9.02
C PHE A 244 3.60 -9.06 7.82
N PHE A 245 4.77 -8.52 7.42
CA PHE A 245 5.59 -9.02 6.33
C PHE A 245 6.97 -9.48 6.82
N GLY A 246 7.36 -9.15 8.06
CA GLY A 246 8.54 -9.69 8.72
C GLY A 246 8.32 -11.14 9.18
N GLY A 247 8.15 -12.06 8.24
CA GLY A 247 7.89 -13.47 8.50
C GLY A 247 7.22 -14.19 7.33
N VAL A 248 6.43 -13.48 6.52
CA VAL A 248 5.79 -14.05 5.33
C VAL A 248 6.85 -14.26 4.24
N PRO A 249 7.02 -15.49 3.71
CA PRO A 249 7.89 -15.76 2.58
C PRO A 249 7.53 -14.85 1.39
N GLU A 250 8.51 -14.44 0.59
CA GLU A 250 8.23 -13.70 -0.64
C GLU A 250 7.31 -14.52 -1.56
N ASP A 251 6.35 -13.86 -2.23
CA ASP A 251 5.53 -14.54 -3.24
C ASP A 251 6.42 -15.07 -4.35
N ASP A 252 6.04 -16.21 -4.94
CA ASP A 252 6.72 -16.69 -6.14
C ASP A 252 6.66 -15.58 -7.21
N PRO A 253 7.75 -15.36 -7.98
CA PRO A 253 7.72 -14.43 -9.09
C PRO A 253 6.59 -14.77 -10.08
N VAL A 254 5.96 -13.74 -10.64
CA VAL A 254 5.03 -13.91 -11.76
C VAL A 254 5.86 -14.05 -13.03
N TYR A 255 5.73 -15.19 -13.71
CA TYR A 255 6.41 -15.42 -14.98
C TYR A 255 5.60 -14.82 -16.14
N PHE A 256 6.26 -14.09 -17.03
CA PHE A 256 5.67 -13.56 -18.24
C PHE A 256 6.32 -14.21 -19.44
N LYS A 257 5.49 -14.65 -20.39
CA LYS A 257 5.94 -15.33 -21.59
C LYS A 257 5.39 -14.59 -22.81
N PRO A 258 6.23 -13.83 -23.52
CA PRO A 258 5.77 -12.94 -24.58
C PRO A 258 4.99 -13.60 -25.73
N ASP A 259 5.20 -14.90 -25.97
CA ASP A 259 4.50 -15.65 -27.02
C ASP A 259 3.03 -16.01 -26.67
N LEU A 260 2.58 -15.69 -25.45
CA LEU A 260 1.21 -15.87 -25.04
C LEU A 260 0.32 -14.77 -25.62
N LYS A 261 -0.93 -15.17 -25.95
CA LYS A 261 -1.91 -14.25 -26.50
C LYS A 261 -2.24 -13.14 -25.49
N PRO A 262 -2.42 -11.89 -25.96
CA PRO A 262 -2.92 -10.79 -25.13
C PRO A 262 -4.22 -11.15 -24.43
N THR A 263 -4.36 -10.75 -23.18
CA THR A 263 -5.61 -10.97 -22.43
C THR A 263 -6.72 -10.01 -22.83
N ASN A 264 -6.39 -8.81 -23.29
CA ASN A 264 -7.31 -7.77 -23.81
C ASN A 264 -8.55 -7.53 -22.94
N LYS A 265 -8.39 -7.53 -21.61
CA LYS A 265 -9.55 -7.44 -20.69
C LYS A 265 -10.07 -6.01 -20.52
N LEU A 266 -9.21 -5.01 -20.65
CA LEU A 266 -9.60 -3.60 -20.45
C LEU A 266 -10.00 -2.90 -21.76
N MET A 267 -9.29 -3.22 -22.84
CA MET A 267 -9.54 -2.70 -24.18
C MET A 267 -8.86 -3.58 -25.23
N THR A 268 -9.13 -3.28 -26.50
CA THR A 268 -8.32 -3.79 -27.62
C THR A 268 -7.06 -2.95 -27.74
N TYR A 269 -5.91 -3.61 -27.81
CA TYR A 269 -4.62 -2.95 -27.98
C TYR A 269 -4.09 -3.16 -29.40
N ASP A 270 -3.38 -2.15 -29.89
CA ASP A 270 -2.52 -2.29 -31.05
C ASP A 270 -1.19 -2.92 -30.60
N THR A 271 -0.98 -4.20 -30.91
CA THR A 271 0.22 -4.92 -30.50
C THR A 271 1.46 -4.51 -31.30
N GLU A 272 1.31 -3.78 -32.39
CA GLU A 272 2.45 -3.24 -33.15
C GLU A 272 2.94 -1.91 -32.57
N ASP A 273 2.17 -1.28 -31.68
CA ASP A 273 2.48 0.07 -31.16
C ASP A 273 2.07 0.27 -29.69
N LEU A 274 2.61 -0.56 -28.79
CA LEU A 274 2.34 -0.43 -27.36
C LEU A 274 2.96 0.83 -26.73
N GLY A 275 3.93 1.46 -27.41
CA GLY A 275 4.58 2.70 -26.99
C GLY A 275 3.65 3.92 -27.00
N ASN A 276 2.62 3.91 -27.84
CA ASN A 276 1.63 4.99 -27.91
C ASN A 276 0.40 4.78 -27.02
N VAL A 277 0.32 3.64 -26.31
CA VAL A 277 -0.75 3.41 -25.33
C VAL A 277 -0.61 4.35 -24.13
N ASP A 278 -1.65 5.13 -23.86
CA ASP A 278 -1.73 6.01 -22.70
C ASP A 278 -2.03 5.21 -21.42
N LEU A 279 -1.01 5.06 -20.58
CA LEU A 279 -1.10 4.30 -19.32
C LEU A 279 -2.11 4.88 -18.33
N HIS A 280 -2.41 6.19 -18.39
CA HIS A 280 -3.38 6.80 -17.49
C HIS A 280 -4.81 6.34 -17.77
N LYS A 281 -5.16 6.00 -19.01
CA LYS A 281 -6.47 5.44 -19.37
C LYS A 281 -6.69 4.03 -18.81
N LEU A 282 -5.61 3.33 -18.49
CA LEU A 282 -5.61 2.00 -17.88
C LEU A 282 -5.57 2.06 -16.35
N SER A 283 -5.48 3.26 -15.79
CA SER A 283 -5.30 3.51 -14.38
C SER A 283 -6.59 3.97 -13.72
N ASP A 284 -6.75 3.67 -12.44
CA ASP A 284 -7.98 3.99 -11.71
C ASP A 284 -7.71 4.08 -10.21
N VAL A 285 -8.46 4.92 -9.52
CA VAL A 285 -8.37 5.12 -8.08
C VAL A 285 -9.77 5.11 -7.50
N THR A 286 -10.07 4.12 -6.66
CA THR A 286 -11.35 4.00 -5.99
C THR A 286 -11.18 4.22 -4.50
N PHE A 287 -11.85 5.24 -3.96
CA PHE A 287 -11.95 5.48 -2.53
C PHE A 287 -13.06 4.66 -1.90
N THR A 288 -12.99 4.42 -0.58
CA THR A 288 -14.06 3.76 0.16
C THR A 288 -15.35 4.56 0.07
N THR A 289 -16.42 3.96 -0.45
CA THR A 289 -17.75 4.57 -0.50
C THR A 289 -18.40 4.51 0.88
N MET A 290 -18.78 5.68 1.42
CA MET A 290 -19.66 5.74 2.59
C MET A 290 -21.11 5.83 2.12
N ILE A 291 -21.91 4.80 2.41
CA ILE A 291 -23.36 4.83 2.18
C ILE A 291 -24.00 5.51 3.39
N LEU A 292 -24.40 6.77 3.24
CA LEU A 292 -24.96 7.56 4.34
C LEU A 292 -26.47 7.37 4.53
N ASP A 293 -27.17 6.83 3.52
CA ASP A 293 -28.61 6.59 3.57
C ASP A 293 -28.95 5.15 3.18
N ALA A 294 -29.15 4.29 4.18
CA ALA A 294 -29.99 3.12 4.01
C ALA A 294 -31.45 3.61 3.99
N GLN A 295 -32.00 3.85 2.81
CA GLN A 295 -33.45 4.02 2.69
C GLN A 295 -34.11 2.74 3.22
N LYS A 296 -34.90 2.92 4.29
CA LYS A 296 -35.74 1.88 4.90
C LYS A 296 -36.78 1.37 3.93
#